data_AF-A0A4R2NSA2-F1
#
_entry.id   AF-A0A4R2NSA2-F1
#
_cell.length_a   1.000
_cell.length_b   1.000
_cell.length_c   1.000
_cell.angle_alpha   90.00
_cell.angle_beta   90.00
_cell.angle_gamma   90.00
#
_symmetry.space_group_name_H-M   'P 1'
#
loop_
_entity.id
_entity.type
_entity.pdbx_description
1 polymer ?
#
loop_
_entity_poly.entity_id
_entity_poly.type
_entity_poly.pdbx_seq_one_letter_code
_entity_poly.pdbx_strand_id
1 'polypeptide(L)'
;MGENKHIEELDAFAKKYIKEADQEVPSLNFTSSIMDVIAETQNKKVFKPNPLISIKGWILLFSLLTVCILYVSKGKSIFETWKLPEKYKYTPIFEFPDLFKNISVSNTMLTACFFFTLLIFIQMYLFKTRFDEKLNS
;
A
#
# COMPACT_ATOMS: atom_id res chain seq x y z
N MET A 1 -57.60 42.53 17.40
CA MET A 1 -57.19 41.89 18.68
C MET A 1 -57.65 40.42 18.69
N GLY A 2 -57.08 39.58 17.82
CA GLY A 2 -57.63 38.24 17.57
C GLY A 2 -56.67 37.14 17.09
N GLU A 3 -55.36 37.36 17.00
CA GLU A 3 -54.42 36.35 16.46
C GLU A 3 -53.81 35.39 17.51
N ASN A 4 -53.91 35.69 18.82
CA ASN A 4 -53.26 34.88 19.87
C ASN A 4 -54.15 33.82 20.54
N LYS A 5 -55.39 33.61 20.09
CA LYS A 5 -56.32 32.68 20.76
C LYS A 5 -56.02 31.20 20.50
N HIS A 6 -55.34 30.86 19.41
CA HIS A 6 -55.08 29.47 19.02
C HIS A 6 -53.74 28.92 19.53
N ILE A 7 -52.88 29.74 20.11
CA ILE A 7 -51.54 29.32 20.55
C ILE A 7 -51.64 28.43 21.79
N GLU A 8 -52.56 28.74 22.71
CA GLU A 8 -52.85 27.90 23.87
C GLU A 8 -53.52 26.58 23.48
N GLU A 9 -54.39 26.60 22.48
CA GLU A 9 -55.00 25.38 21.94
C GLU A 9 -53.93 24.48 21.32
N LEU A 10 -53.05 25.02 20.47
CA LEU A 10 -51.93 24.29 19.87
C LEU A 10 -50.95 23.74 20.92
N ASP A 11 -50.64 24.49 21.98
CA ASP A 11 -49.79 24.01 23.08
C ASP A 11 -50.48 22.88 23.88
N ALA A 12 -51.79 23.01 24.12
CA ALA A 12 -52.59 21.97 24.77
C ALA A 12 -52.68 20.70 23.91
N PHE A 13 -52.83 20.84 22.59
CA PHE A 13 -52.78 19.72 21.65
C PHE A 13 -51.39 19.06 21.65
N ALA A 14 -50.31 19.83 21.54
CA ALA A 14 -48.94 19.31 21.56
C ALA A 14 -48.64 18.57 22.87
N LYS A 15 -49.00 19.14 24.02
CA LYS A 15 -48.85 18.47 25.34
C LYS A 15 -49.67 17.20 25.46
N LYS A 16 -50.88 17.17 24.92
CA LYS A 16 -51.72 15.97 24.92
C LYS A 16 -51.07 14.87 24.09
N TYR A 17 -50.60 15.18 22.88
CA TYR A 17 -49.93 14.22 22.01
C TYR A 17 -48.61 13.71 22.58
N ILE A 18 -47.80 14.56 23.20
CA ILE A 18 -46.54 14.16 23.85
C ILE A 18 -46.80 13.29 25.08
N LYS A 19 -47.90 13.53 25.79
CA LYS A 19 -48.27 12.76 26.99
C LYS A 19 -48.96 11.42 26.67
N GLU A 20 -49.67 11.36 25.54
CA GLU A 20 -50.30 10.13 25.01
C GLU A 20 -49.32 9.28 24.18
N ALA A 21 -48.23 9.87 23.70
CA ALA A 21 -47.13 9.12 23.13
C ALA A 21 -46.49 8.26 24.24
N ASP A 22 -46.51 6.94 24.06
CA ASP A 22 -45.80 6.03 24.96
C ASP A 22 -44.33 6.43 25.01
N GLN A 23 -43.86 6.69 26.23
CA GLN A 23 -42.46 7.02 26.47
C GLN A 23 -41.64 5.76 26.19
N GLU A 24 -41.07 5.67 24.99
CA GLU A 24 -40.16 4.58 24.64
C GLU A 24 -38.92 4.67 25.52
N VAL A 25 -38.94 3.93 26.63
CA VAL A 25 -37.78 3.80 27.51
C VAL A 25 -36.84 2.81 26.83
N PRO A 26 -35.59 3.20 26.54
CA PRO A 26 -34.64 2.28 25.97
C PRO A 26 -34.50 1.08 26.91
N SER A 27 -34.38 -0.12 26.33
CA SER A 27 -34.16 -1.32 27.10
C SER A 27 -32.89 -1.18 27.94
N LEU A 28 -32.83 -1.86 29.09
CA LEU A 28 -31.67 -1.81 30.00
C LEU A 28 -30.34 -2.13 29.30
N ASN A 29 -30.40 -2.91 28.21
CA ASN A 29 -29.25 -3.34 27.43
C ASN A 29 -29.07 -2.57 26.12
N PHE A 30 -29.79 -1.46 25.89
CA PHE A 30 -29.75 -0.71 24.64
C PHE A 30 -28.32 -0.29 24.27
N THR A 31 -27.60 0.30 25.22
CA THR A 31 -26.22 0.73 25.00
C THR A 31 -25.30 -0.44 24.65
N SER A 32 -25.41 -1.56 25.37
CA SER A 32 -24.61 -2.76 25.09
C SER A 32 -24.92 -3.32 23.70
N SER A 33 -26.20 -3.41 23.33
CA SER A 33 -26.61 -3.92 22.02
C SER A 33 -26.13 -3.05 20.86
N ILE A 34 -26.14 -1.73 21.03
CA ILE A 34 -25.59 -0.79 20.04
C ILE A 34 -24.06 -0.91 19.98
N MET A 35 -23.40 -1.01 21.12
CA MET A 35 -21.95 -1.13 21.19
C MET A 35 -21.45 -2.44 20.57
N ASP A 36 -22.17 -3.54 20.75
CA ASP A 36 -21.88 -4.83 20.13
C ASP A 36 -22.02 -4.76 18.61
N VAL A 37 -23.09 -4.14 18.10
CA VAL A 37 -23.28 -3.93 16.65
C VAL A 37 -22.19 -3.02 16.06
N ILE A 38 -21.80 -1.97 16.78
CA ILE A 38 -20.69 -1.09 16.36
C ILE A 38 -19.37 -1.86 16.39
N ALA A 39 -19.10 -2.65 17.43
CA ALA A 39 -17.89 -3.45 17.56
C ALA A 39 -17.80 -4.50 16.45
N GLU A 40 -18.87 -5.22 16.12
CA GLU A 40 -18.90 -6.16 15.00
C GLU A 40 -18.66 -5.46 13.65
N THR A 41 -19.27 -4.29 13.47
CA THR A 41 -19.14 -3.50 12.23
C THR A 41 -17.74 -2.92 12.08
N GLN A 42 -17.13 -2.46 13.18
CA GLN A 42 -15.75 -1.98 13.22
C GLN A 42 -14.77 -3.13 13.02
N ASN A 43 -15.00 -4.30 13.63
CA ASN A 43 -14.19 -5.50 13.43
C ASN A 43 -14.23 -5.99 11.97
N LYS A 44 -15.39 -5.93 11.30
CA LYS A 44 -15.49 -6.18 9.85
C LYS A 44 -14.76 -5.13 9.01
N LYS A 45 -14.64 -3.89 9.51
CA LYS A 45 -13.87 -2.80 8.91
C LYS A 45 -12.40 -2.79 9.34
N VAL A 46 -11.95 -3.70 10.22
CA VAL A 46 -10.54 -3.78 10.63
C VAL A 46 -9.73 -3.93 9.37
N PHE A 47 -8.95 -2.87 9.14
CA PHE A 47 -7.99 -2.64 8.10
C PHE A 47 -7.47 -3.98 7.56
N LYS A 48 -8.01 -4.47 6.45
CA LYS A 48 -7.40 -5.60 5.76
C LYS A 48 -6.00 -5.11 5.38
N PRO A 49 -4.92 -5.65 5.96
CA PRO A 49 -3.59 -5.24 5.56
C PRO A 49 -3.47 -5.63 4.10
N ASN A 50 -3.56 -4.65 3.22
CA ASN A 50 -3.53 -4.88 1.79
C ASN A 50 -2.05 -5.15 1.48
N PRO A 51 -1.66 -6.40 1.21
CA PRO A 51 -0.25 -6.73 1.12
C PRO A 51 0.37 -5.91 -0.01
N LEU A 52 1.44 -5.16 0.30
CA LEU A 52 2.11 -4.24 -0.65
C LEU A 52 2.50 -4.93 -1.95
N ILE A 53 2.82 -6.23 -1.88
CA ILE A 53 3.01 -7.12 -3.01
C ILE A 53 2.09 -8.33 -2.82
N SER A 54 1.27 -8.62 -3.82
CA SER A 54 0.46 -9.84 -3.85
C SER A 54 1.36 -11.07 -3.70
N ILE A 55 0.87 -12.12 -3.04
CA ILE A 55 1.63 -13.37 -2.84
C ILE A 55 2.16 -13.95 -4.17
N LYS A 56 1.44 -13.70 -5.27
CA LYS A 56 1.87 -14.05 -6.64
C LYS A 56 3.13 -13.28 -7.08
N GLY A 57 3.24 -12.00 -6.71
CA GLY A 57 4.41 -11.18 -6.99
C GLY A 57 5.64 -11.60 -6.18
N TRP A 58 5.44 -12.04 -4.93
CA TRP A 58 6.51 -12.62 -4.12
C TRP A 58 7.07 -13.92 -4.73
N ILE A 59 6.20 -14.81 -5.21
CA ILE A 59 6.61 -16.04 -5.89
C ILE A 59 7.41 -15.73 -7.16
N LEU A 60 6.97 -14.75 -7.94
CA LEU A 60 7.66 -14.33 -9.17
C LEU A 60 9.05 -13.75 -8.87
N LEU A 61 9.17 -12.89 -7.86
CA LEU A 61 10.46 -12.35 -7.42
C LEU A 61 11.41 -13.44 -6.92
N PHE A 62 10.90 -14.37 -6.10
CA PHE A 62 11.71 -15.46 -5.56
C PHE A 62 12.19 -16.43 -6.66
N SER A 63 11.32 -16.72 -7.62
CA SER A 63 11.66 -17.51 -8.81
C SER A 63 12.76 -16.84 -9.62
N LEU A 64 12.60 -15.54 -9.92
CA LEU A 64 13.60 -14.79 -10.69
C LEU A 64 14.95 -14.74 -9.97
N LEU A 65 14.95 -14.48 -8.65
CA LEU A 65 16.16 -14.49 -7.84
C LEU A 65 16.86 -15.85 -7.89
N THR A 66 16.10 -16.94 -7.74
CA THR A 66 16.63 -18.31 -7.78
C THR A 66 17.26 -18.62 -9.13
N VAL A 67 16.61 -18.23 -10.23
CA VAL A 67 17.15 -18.39 -11.60
C VAL A 67 18.45 -17.60 -11.76
N CYS A 68 18.50 -16.36 -11.30
CA CYS A 68 19.73 -15.55 -11.35
C CYS A 68 20.87 -16.20 -10.56
N ILE A 69 20.61 -16.69 -9.34
CA ILE A 69 21.61 -17.36 -8.50
C ILE A 69 22.14 -18.63 -9.17
N LEU A 70 21.25 -19.46 -9.73
CA LEU A 70 21.64 -20.69 -10.44
C LEU A 70 22.41 -20.40 -11.74
N TYR A 71 21.99 -19.36 -12.47
CA TYR A 71 22.65 -18.94 -13.72
C TYR A 71 24.07 -18.43 -13.44
N VAL A 72 24.22 -17.60 -12.41
CA VAL A 72 25.50 -17.08 -11.93
C VAL A 72 26.41 -18.20 -11.43
N SER A 73 25.87 -19.15 -10.65
CA SER A 73 26.64 -20.27 -10.10
C SER A 73 27.21 -21.20 -11.19
N LYS A 74 26.59 -21.22 -12.37
CA LYS A 74 27.08 -21.98 -13.54
C LYS A 74 28.18 -21.28 -14.33
N GLY A 75 28.62 -20.09 -13.90
CA GLY A 75 29.92 -19.51 -14.27
C GLY A 75 30.15 -19.26 -15.77
N LYS A 76 29.10 -19.23 -16.61
CA LYS A 76 29.28 -18.85 -18.01
C LYS A 76 29.29 -17.33 -18.10
N SER A 77 30.49 -16.77 -18.21
CA SER A 77 30.66 -15.35 -18.43
C SER A 77 29.89 -14.95 -19.70
N ILE A 78 28.89 -14.09 -19.53
CA ILE A 78 28.08 -13.55 -20.64
C ILE A 78 28.95 -12.64 -21.54
N PHE A 79 30.13 -12.26 -21.05
CA PHE A 79 31.02 -11.29 -21.66
C PHE A 79 31.84 -11.85 -22.83
N GLU A 80 32.05 -13.17 -22.94
CA GLU A 80 32.73 -13.74 -24.10
C GLU A 80 31.93 -13.56 -25.41
N THR A 81 30.60 -13.41 -25.31
CA THR A 81 29.71 -13.24 -26.47
C THR A 81 29.55 -11.78 -26.89
N TRP A 82 29.92 -10.81 -26.04
CA TRP A 82 29.85 -9.37 -26.32
C TRP A 82 31.26 -8.79 -26.45
N LYS A 83 31.95 -9.14 -27.55
CA LYS A 83 33.12 -8.38 -28.00
C LYS A 83 32.66 -7.01 -28.50
N LEU A 84 32.67 -6.02 -27.60
CA LEU A 84 32.55 -4.61 -27.95
C LEU A 84 33.69 -4.21 -28.90
N PRO A 85 33.42 -3.51 -30.01
CA PRO A 85 34.46 -3.02 -30.91
C PRO A 85 35.37 -2.02 -30.19
N GLU A 86 36.68 -2.17 -30.38
CA GLU A 86 37.80 -1.49 -29.68
C GLU A 86 37.85 0.05 -29.79
N LYS A 87 36.80 0.72 -30.28
CA LYS A 87 36.81 2.16 -30.58
C LYS A 87 36.46 3.09 -29.43
N TYR A 88 36.19 2.57 -28.24
CA TYR A 88 35.89 3.41 -27.08
C TYR A 88 36.90 3.20 -25.95
N LYS A 89 38.12 3.70 -26.15
CA LYS A 89 39.01 4.02 -25.03
C LYS A 89 38.44 5.24 -24.32
N TYR A 90 37.49 5.02 -23.42
CA TYR A 90 37.02 6.04 -22.50
C TYR A 90 38.15 6.35 -21.52
N THR A 91 38.63 7.60 -21.54
CA THR A 91 39.42 8.16 -20.45
C THR A 91 38.52 8.29 -19.22
N PRO A 92 38.86 7.68 -18.07
CA PRO A 92 38.05 7.84 -16.88
C PRO A 92 38.30 9.24 -16.30
N ILE A 93 37.35 10.15 -16.50
CA ILE A 93 37.31 11.48 -15.84
C ILE A 93 36.82 11.33 -14.38
N PHE A 94 36.39 10.13 -13.98
CA PHE A 94 35.91 9.82 -12.64
C PHE A 94 36.99 9.07 -11.85
N GLU A 95 37.75 9.80 -11.03
CA GLU A 95 38.57 9.19 -9.99
C GLU A 95 37.64 8.66 -8.90
N PHE A 96 37.40 7.35 -8.90
CA PHE A 96 36.69 6.70 -7.80
C PHE A 96 37.49 6.90 -6.51
N PRO A 97 36.85 7.30 -5.40
CA PRO A 97 37.54 7.46 -4.12
C PRO A 97 38.26 6.16 -3.74
N ASP A 98 39.50 6.28 -3.25
CA ASP A 98 40.45 5.18 -3.01
C ASP A 98 39.91 4.01 -2.16
N LEU A 99 38.80 4.21 -1.46
CA LEU A 99 38.06 3.18 -0.74
C LEU A 99 37.57 2.03 -1.62
N PHE A 100 37.37 2.26 -2.92
CA PHE A 100 36.91 1.23 -3.87
C PHE A 100 38.05 0.61 -4.69
N LYS A 101 39.29 1.11 -4.61
CA LYS A 101 40.42 0.56 -5.39
C LYS A 101 40.81 -0.86 -4.98
N ASN A 102 40.62 -1.23 -3.72
CA ASN A 102 40.89 -2.58 -3.22
C ASN A 102 39.71 -3.56 -3.34
N ILE A 103 38.57 -3.09 -3.84
CA ILE A 103 37.39 -3.95 -4.02
C ILE A 103 37.41 -4.49 -5.45
N SER A 104 37.93 -5.72 -5.57
CA SER A 104 37.78 -6.54 -6.77
C SER A 104 36.31 -6.95 -6.93
N VAL A 105 35.51 -6.09 -7.57
CA VAL A 105 34.11 -6.39 -7.88
C VAL A 105 34.08 -7.42 -9.01
N SER A 106 33.59 -8.62 -8.72
CA SER A 106 33.35 -9.63 -9.76
C SER A 106 32.30 -9.12 -10.75
N ASN A 107 32.47 -9.40 -12.05
CA ASN A 107 31.50 -9.02 -13.09
C ASN A 107 30.08 -9.47 -12.74
N THR A 108 29.94 -10.60 -12.05
CA THR A 108 28.70 -11.10 -11.49
C THR A 108 28.05 -10.11 -10.51
N MET A 109 28.84 -9.56 -9.59
CA MET A 109 28.37 -8.61 -8.59
C MET A 109 27.95 -7.29 -9.24
N LEU A 110 28.67 -6.84 -10.27
CA LEU A 110 28.29 -5.68 -11.06
C LEU A 110 26.94 -5.90 -11.78
N THR A 111 26.78 -7.06 -12.40
CA THR A 111 25.54 -7.42 -13.12
C THR A 111 24.37 -7.54 -12.14
N ALA A 112 24.58 -8.17 -10.98
CA ALA A 112 23.57 -8.28 -9.93
C ALA A 112 23.15 -6.90 -9.40
N CYS A 113 24.11 -6.00 -9.17
CA CYS A 113 23.83 -4.64 -8.73
C CYS A 113 22.98 -3.88 -9.76
N PHE A 114 23.29 -4.02 -11.06
CA PHE A 114 22.50 -3.42 -12.14
C PHE A 114 21.07 -3.96 -12.23
N PHE A 115 20.87 -5.28 -12.13
CA PHE A 115 19.52 -5.85 -12.10
C PHE A 115 18.76 -5.44 -10.85
N PHE A 116 19.43 -5.34 -9.71
CA PHE A 116 18.80 -4.93 -8.45
C PHE A 116 18.31 -3.48 -8.51
N THR A 117 19.11 -2.56 -9.06
CA THR A 117 18.67 -1.17 -9.26
C THR A 117 17.50 -1.09 -10.24
N LEU A 118 17.54 -1.83 -11.34
CA LEU A 118 16.44 -1.91 -12.31
C LEU A 118 15.14 -2.43 -11.66
N LEU A 119 15.24 -3.47 -10.82
CA LEU A 119 14.10 -4.00 -10.07
C LEU A 119 13.53 -2.97 -9.08
N ILE A 120 14.37 -2.19 -8.40
CA ILE A 120 13.90 -1.11 -7.52
C ILE A 120 13.11 -0.07 -8.32
N PHE A 121 13.58 0.33 -9.51
CA PHE A 121 12.83 1.26 -10.37
C PHE A 121 11.47 0.69 -10.80
N ILE A 122 11.40 -0.58 -11.17
CA ILE A 122 10.13 -1.25 -11.48
C ILE A 122 9.20 -1.26 -10.27
N GLN A 123 9.72 -1.59 -9.09
CA GLN A 123 8.95 -1.57 -7.84
C GLN A 123 8.42 -0.17 -7.51
N MET A 124 9.23 0.87 -7.69
CA MET A 124 8.80 2.27 -7.50
C MET A 124 7.70 2.68 -8.50
N TYR A 125 7.82 2.30 -9.77
CA TYR A 125 6.81 2.60 -10.78
C TYR A 125 5.47 1.91 -10.47
N LEU A 126 5.50 0.60 -10.14
CA LEU A 126 4.31 -0.15 -9.76
C LEU A 126 3.66 0.42 -8.48
N PHE A 127 4.48 0.84 -7.52
CA PHE A 127 4.00 1.49 -6.30
C PHE A 127 3.26 2.77 -6.64
N LYS A 128 3.82 3.62 -7.51
CA LYS A 128 3.19 4.87 -7.95
C LYS A 128 1.85 4.62 -8.64
N THR A 129 1.77 3.68 -9.59
CA THR A 129 0.51 3.38 -10.29
C THR A 129 -0.58 2.90 -9.32
N ARG A 130 -0.24 2.02 -8.37
CA ARG A 130 -1.19 1.52 -7.37
C ARG A 130 -1.66 2.59 -6.38
N PHE A 131 -0.82 3.57 -6.08
CA PHE A 131 -1.18 4.69 -5.21
C PHE A 131 -2.11 5.68 -5.93
N ASP A 132 -1.80 5.99 -7.19
CA ASP A 132 -2.62 6.88 -8.02
C ASP A 132 -4.03 6.28 -8.27
N GLU A 133 -4.15 4.95 -8.43
CA GLU A 133 -5.46 4.26 -8.54
C GLU A 133 -6.33 4.35 -7.28
N LYS A 134 -5.72 4.35 -6.08
CA LYS A 134 -6.46 4.41 -4.81
C LYS A 134 -6.86 5.82 -4.39
N LEU A 135 -6.15 6.84 -4.87
CA LEU A 135 -6.46 8.25 -4.58
C LEU A 135 -7.54 8.81 -5.52
N ASN A 136 -7.75 8.18 -6.67
CA ASN A 136 -8.70 8.62 -7.69
C ASN A 136 -9.99 7.75 -7.72
N SER A 137 -10.19 6.90 -6.70
CA SER A 137 -11.37 6.05 -6.45
C SER A 137 -11.97 6.37 -5.09
#